data_AF-A0A3N5B683-F1
#
_entry.id   AF-A0A3N5B683-F1
#
_cell.length_a   1.000
_cell.length_b   1.000
_cell.length_c   1.000
_cell.angle_alpha   90.00
_cell.angle_beta   90.00
_cell.angle_gamma   90.00
#
_symmetry.space_group_name_H-M   'P 1'
#
loop_
_entity.id
_entity.type
_entity.pdbx_description
1 polymer ?
#
loop_
_entity_poly.entity_id
_entity_poly.type
_entity_poly.pdbx_seq_one_letter_code
_entity_poly.pdbx_strand_id
1 'polypeptide(L)'
;MSKEFVNSKREYVEDISFTEVDREQVLEKIQESKQSVPTKKGIFHPIPVALTLITSLIIAVLFLTNIENLVTPSTGTESDLEKTEGYIVKIEENEAIITNSETQQNISYTNIPEEFKLGQMVTGWHEKVNDRANVELQDYEIKQGETIDGSDLTDEEAIRTALKAEEFKRADHPIIESVQYHSDSRVWSIQVSTNDQDSLVIDVDDQTNEVITNQNNETDETPNFDDILTQYEQTLKSLKNNETQYIDFNNEEELKNYLTQAMSESLAEIHIETYIDEREGGLYLIETEFPTFIDTEKDYQTEQQDAETYYVKQQVDTELMEHPHVTVVIKKRQDQWIVADTE
;
A
#
# COMPACT_ATOMS: atom_id res chain seq x y z
N MET A 1 23.32 3.35 -13.78
CA MET A 1 22.18 3.25 -14.73
C MET A 1 22.74 3.27 -16.15
N SER A 2 22.55 2.20 -16.94
CA SER A 2 23.17 2.07 -18.27
C SER A 2 22.51 3.00 -19.29
N LYS A 3 23.26 3.46 -20.29
CA LYS A 3 22.72 4.29 -21.39
C LYS A 3 21.62 3.58 -22.20
N GLU A 4 21.57 2.25 -22.16
CA GLU A 4 20.52 1.46 -22.80
C GLU A 4 19.18 1.56 -22.08
N PHE A 5 19.16 1.68 -20.75
CA PHE A 5 17.93 1.84 -19.98
C PHE A 5 17.26 3.20 -20.24
N VAL A 6 18.06 4.26 -20.37
CA VAL A 6 17.54 5.61 -20.68
C VAL A 6 16.98 5.70 -22.10
N ASN A 7 17.55 4.95 -23.06
CA ASN A 7 17.04 4.91 -24.42
C ASN A 7 15.77 4.08 -24.57
N SER A 8 15.69 2.91 -23.94
CA SER A 8 14.48 2.08 -23.95
C SER A 8 13.29 2.77 -23.29
N LYS A 9 13.50 3.48 -22.17
CA LYS A 9 12.44 4.27 -21.53
C LYS A 9 11.92 5.40 -22.43
N ARG A 10 12.78 6.02 -23.23
CA ARG A 10 12.39 7.11 -24.15
C ARG A 10 11.64 6.58 -25.38
N GLU A 11 12.05 5.43 -25.91
CA GLU A 11 11.37 4.75 -27.01
C GLU A 11 9.99 4.26 -26.59
N TYR A 12 9.85 3.72 -25.37
CA TYR A 12 8.56 3.27 -24.84
C TYR A 12 7.59 4.44 -24.62
N VAL A 13 8.05 5.59 -24.10
CA VAL A 13 7.19 6.76 -23.85
C VAL A 13 6.66 7.40 -25.14
N GLU A 14 7.38 7.27 -26.26
CA GLU A 14 6.91 7.76 -27.57
C GLU A 14 5.80 6.85 -28.16
N ASP A 15 5.80 5.55 -27.84
CA ASP A 15 4.84 4.56 -28.38
C ASP A 15 3.52 4.42 -27.60
N ILE A 16 3.41 4.94 -26.36
CA ILE A 16 2.15 4.85 -25.55
C ILE A 16 1.27 6.10 -25.58
N SER A 17 1.56 7.07 -26.46
CA SER A 17 0.72 8.26 -26.54
C SER A 17 -0.64 7.93 -27.19
N PHE A 18 -1.67 7.80 -26.36
CA PHE A 18 -3.07 7.76 -26.81
C PHE A 18 -3.35 9.04 -27.59
N THR A 19 -3.52 8.92 -28.90
CA THR A 19 -3.84 10.09 -29.72
C THR A 19 -5.30 10.47 -29.51
N GLU A 20 -5.65 11.72 -29.84
CA GLU A 20 -7.05 12.18 -29.79
C GLU A 20 -7.94 11.33 -30.73
N VAL A 21 -7.36 10.79 -31.80
CA VAL A 21 -8.03 9.87 -32.73
C VAL A 21 -8.37 8.54 -32.06
N ASP A 22 -7.48 8.00 -31.22
CA ASP A 22 -7.73 6.77 -30.47
C ASP A 22 -8.83 6.97 -29.43
N ARG A 23 -8.89 8.15 -28.79
CA ARG A 23 -9.99 8.52 -27.90
C ARG A 23 -11.33 8.59 -28.62
N GLU A 24 -11.38 9.21 -29.79
CA GLU A 24 -12.61 9.29 -30.58
C GLU A 24 -13.11 7.90 -31.01
N GLN A 25 -12.21 6.99 -31.43
CA GLN A 25 -12.58 5.62 -31.80
C GLN A 25 -13.14 4.80 -30.62
N VAL A 26 -12.60 4.98 -29.42
CA VAL A 26 -13.12 4.32 -28.21
C VAL A 26 -14.50 4.87 -27.85
N LEU A 27 -14.70 6.19 -27.94
CA LEU A 27 -16.00 6.82 -27.68
C LEU A 27 -17.07 6.41 -28.69
N GLU A 28 -16.71 6.28 -29.97
CA GLU A 28 -17.59 5.79 -31.03
C GLU A 28 -18.05 4.35 -30.75
N LYS A 29 -17.14 3.44 -30.39
CA LYS A 29 -17.48 2.06 -30.01
C LYS A 29 -18.40 1.98 -28.79
N ILE A 30 -18.20 2.86 -27.81
CA ILE A 30 -19.08 2.94 -26.63
C ILE A 30 -20.48 3.42 -27.04
N GLN A 31 -20.59 4.37 -27.97
CA GLN A 31 -21.89 4.84 -28.47
C GLN A 31 -22.62 3.79 -29.33
N GLU A 32 -21.89 3.05 -30.18
CA GLU A 32 -22.45 1.96 -30.99
C GLU A 32 -22.98 0.81 -30.12
N SER A 33 -22.26 0.46 -29.05
CA SER A 33 -22.69 -0.59 -28.12
C SER A 33 -24.05 -0.28 -27.46
N LYS A 34 -24.36 0.99 -27.24
CA LYS A 34 -25.63 1.46 -26.64
C LYS A 34 -26.82 1.46 -27.62
N GLN A 35 -26.59 1.30 -28.93
CA GLN A 35 -27.65 1.33 -29.94
C GLN A 35 -28.10 -0.06 -30.41
N SER A 36 -27.49 -1.14 -29.92
CA SER A 36 -27.94 -2.49 -30.26
C SER A 36 -29.22 -2.86 -29.48
N VAL A 37 -30.37 -2.54 -30.08
CA VAL A 37 -31.69 -2.99 -29.58
C VAL A 37 -31.79 -4.51 -29.75
N PRO A 38 -32.03 -5.28 -28.67
CA PRO A 38 -32.18 -6.73 -28.78
C PRO A 38 -33.45 -7.07 -29.56
N THR A 39 -33.29 -7.69 -30.73
CA THR A 39 -34.39 -8.22 -31.53
C THR A 39 -34.93 -9.50 -30.89
N LYS A 40 -36.07 -9.37 -30.21
CA LYS A 40 -36.87 -10.47 -29.65
C LYS A 40 -37.27 -11.49 -30.73
N LYS A 41 -37.00 -12.78 -30.46
CA LYS A 41 -37.93 -13.89 -30.74
C LYS A 41 -38.06 -14.75 -29.49
N GLY A 42 -39.31 -15.06 -29.15
CA GLY A 42 -39.77 -15.43 -27.82
C GLY A 42 -39.33 -16.80 -27.30
N ILE A 43 -39.51 -17.00 -26.00
CA ILE A 43 -40.52 -17.88 -25.39
C ILE A 43 -40.78 -17.37 -23.96
N PHE A 44 -42.03 -17.49 -23.52
CA PHE A 44 -42.60 -16.97 -22.28
C PHE A 44 -41.93 -17.51 -21.01
N HIS A 45 -41.53 -16.62 -20.11
CA HIS A 45 -41.59 -16.85 -18.65
C HIS A 45 -42.12 -15.58 -17.96
N PRO A 46 -43.17 -15.69 -17.12
CA PRO A 46 -43.60 -14.60 -16.25
C PRO A 46 -42.83 -14.67 -14.91
N ILE A 47 -42.77 -13.53 -14.19
CA ILE A 47 -42.35 -13.30 -12.78
C ILE A 47 -41.07 -12.43 -12.66
N PRO A 48 -41.08 -11.36 -11.82
CA PRO A 48 -41.43 -10.01 -12.27
C PRO A 48 -40.49 -8.91 -11.68
N VAL A 49 -40.64 -7.66 -12.11
CA VAL A 49 -40.66 -6.35 -11.40
C VAL A 49 -39.72 -6.03 -10.20
N ALA A 50 -39.09 -6.99 -9.52
CA ALA A 50 -38.20 -6.76 -8.37
C ALA A 50 -36.86 -6.12 -8.77
N LEU A 51 -36.30 -6.46 -9.92
CA LEU A 51 -34.98 -5.96 -10.32
C LEU A 51 -34.97 -4.45 -10.62
N THR A 52 -36.07 -3.91 -11.14
CA THR A 52 -36.22 -2.47 -11.43
C THR A 52 -36.39 -1.61 -10.18
N LEU A 53 -36.93 -2.17 -9.09
CA LEU A 53 -37.00 -1.46 -7.80
C LEU A 53 -35.64 -1.44 -7.10
N ILE A 54 -34.83 -2.50 -7.23
CA ILE A 54 -33.47 -2.55 -6.65
C ILE A 54 -32.54 -1.57 -7.36
N THR A 55 -32.59 -1.47 -8.70
CA THR A 55 -31.76 -0.50 -9.44
C THR A 55 -32.15 0.95 -9.16
N SER A 56 -33.45 1.26 -9.01
CA SER A 56 -33.88 2.61 -8.64
C SER A 56 -33.55 2.96 -7.18
N LEU A 57 -33.54 1.99 -6.27
CA LEU A 57 -33.08 2.20 -4.89
C LEU A 57 -31.57 2.44 -4.81
N ILE A 58 -30.75 1.71 -5.58
CA ILE A 58 -29.29 1.92 -5.65
C ILE A 58 -28.98 3.30 -6.22
N ILE A 59 -29.69 3.74 -7.27
CA ILE A 59 -29.54 5.09 -7.82
C ILE A 59 -29.95 6.15 -6.79
N ALA A 60 -31.06 5.95 -6.05
CA ALA A 60 -31.49 6.90 -5.01
C ALA A 60 -30.52 6.97 -3.82
N VAL A 61 -29.91 5.85 -3.42
CA VAL A 61 -28.86 5.82 -2.38
C VAL A 61 -27.58 6.49 -2.87
N LEU A 62 -27.19 6.27 -4.13
CA LEU A 62 -26.05 6.98 -4.75
C LEU A 62 -26.28 8.48 -4.90
N PHE A 63 -27.53 8.94 -5.04
CA PHE A 63 -27.84 10.37 -4.97
C PHE A 63 -27.81 10.88 -3.51
N LEU A 64 -28.34 10.12 -2.54
CA LEU A 64 -28.37 10.56 -1.14
C LEU A 64 -26.98 10.62 -0.49
N THR A 65 -26.06 9.69 -0.79
CA THR A 65 -24.69 9.73 -0.26
C THR A 65 -23.79 10.74 -0.98
N ASN A 66 -24.27 11.35 -2.08
CA ASN A 66 -23.54 12.37 -2.83
C ASN A 66 -24.15 13.79 -2.69
N ILE A 67 -25.27 13.92 -1.96
CA ILE A 67 -25.93 15.22 -1.71
C ILE A 67 -25.28 16.00 -0.56
N GLU A 68 -24.48 15.38 0.31
CA GLU A 68 -23.72 16.14 1.31
C GLU A 68 -22.60 17.00 0.70
N ASN A 69 -22.26 16.79 -0.59
CA ASN A 69 -21.37 17.65 -1.36
C ASN A 69 -22.11 18.58 -2.36
N LEU A 70 -23.44 18.63 -2.34
CA LEU A 70 -24.21 19.51 -3.23
C LEU A 70 -24.41 20.90 -2.61
N VAL A 71 -23.40 21.74 -2.86
CA VAL A 71 -23.51 23.17 -3.15
C VAL A 71 -24.38 23.96 -2.16
N THR A 72 -23.75 24.40 -1.07
CA THR A 72 -24.15 25.70 -0.50
C THR A 72 -23.85 26.77 -1.55
N PRO A 73 -24.84 27.58 -1.99
CA PRO A 73 -24.56 28.71 -2.87
C PRO A 73 -23.72 29.73 -2.10
N SER A 74 -22.40 29.67 -2.29
CA SER A 74 -21.46 30.66 -1.79
C SER A 74 -21.62 31.93 -2.63
N THR A 75 -22.35 32.91 -2.10
CA THR A 75 -22.40 34.28 -2.62
C THR A 75 -21.31 35.16 -2.01
N GLY A 76 -20.16 34.58 -1.66
CA GLY A 76 -18.93 35.30 -1.41
C GLY A 76 -17.94 34.92 -2.51
N THR A 77 -17.14 35.87 -2.98
CA THR A 77 -15.91 35.60 -3.74
C THR A 77 -15.15 34.48 -3.02
N GLU A 78 -15.28 33.26 -3.54
CA GLU A 78 -14.64 32.06 -3.02
C GLU A 78 -13.16 32.30 -3.19
N SER A 79 -12.47 32.46 -2.05
CA SER A 79 -11.04 32.68 -2.02
C SER A 79 -10.39 31.44 -2.67
N ASP A 80 -9.53 31.62 -3.68
CA ASP A 80 -8.79 30.56 -4.38
C ASP A 80 -7.71 29.90 -3.48
N LEU A 81 -7.97 29.81 -2.17
CA LEU A 81 -7.07 29.24 -1.20
C LEU A 81 -7.30 27.74 -1.11
N GLU A 82 -6.21 27.00 -1.21
CA GLU A 82 -6.17 25.58 -0.87
C GLU A 82 -6.01 25.43 0.65
N LYS A 83 -6.68 24.42 1.20
CA LYS A 83 -6.67 24.07 2.62
C LYS A 83 -5.82 22.81 2.80
N THR A 84 -4.88 22.84 3.73
CA THR A 84 -4.14 21.66 4.18
C THR A 84 -4.28 21.49 5.68
N GLU A 85 -4.47 20.26 6.13
CA GLU A 85 -4.55 19.90 7.54
C GLU A 85 -3.46 18.88 7.86
N GLY A 86 -2.75 19.05 8.97
CA GLY A 86 -1.69 18.10 9.33
C GLY A 86 -0.90 18.48 10.57
N TYR A 87 0.04 17.62 10.94
CA TYR A 87 0.92 17.82 12.10
C TYR A 87 2.20 18.56 11.71
N ILE A 88 2.62 19.51 12.54
CA ILE A 88 3.92 20.16 12.38
C ILE A 88 5.03 19.21 12.82
N VAL A 89 5.82 18.72 11.87
CA VAL A 89 6.89 17.74 12.13
C VAL A 89 8.28 18.37 12.18
N LYS A 90 8.45 19.55 11.60
CA LYS A 90 9.73 20.28 11.59
C LYS A 90 9.47 21.78 11.62
N ILE A 91 10.31 22.52 12.35
CA ILE A 91 10.31 23.99 12.37
C ILE A 91 11.77 24.44 12.21
N GLU A 92 12.05 25.23 11.19
CA GLU A 92 13.37 25.80 10.91
C GLU A 92 13.24 27.29 10.59
N GLU A 93 13.80 28.15 11.45
CA GLU A 93 13.73 29.61 11.32
C GLU A 93 12.28 30.15 11.21
N ASN A 94 11.79 30.36 9.99
CA ASN A 94 10.47 30.89 9.66
C ASN A 94 9.69 29.94 8.72
N GLU A 95 10.07 28.66 8.73
CA GLU A 95 9.52 27.60 7.91
C GLU A 95 9.03 26.45 8.81
N ALA A 96 7.88 25.86 8.47
CA ALA A 96 7.37 24.64 9.09
C ALA A 96 7.03 23.60 8.04
N ILE A 97 7.41 22.35 8.28
CA ILE A 97 6.94 21.21 7.50
C ILE A 97 5.72 20.62 8.22
N ILE A 98 4.63 20.54 7.47
CA ILE A 98 3.38 19.93 7.91
C ILE A 98 3.15 18.66 7.13
N THR A 99 2.78 17.60 7.85
CA THR A 99 2.44 16.31 7.25
C THR A 99 0.98 15.97 7.44
N ASN A 100 0.32 15.56 6.37
CA ASN A 100 -1.05 15.07 6.40
C ASN A 100 -1.03 13.53 6.39
N SER A 101 -1.46 12.91 7.49
CA SER A 101 -1.42 11.45 7.65
C SER A 101 -2.35 10.71 6.70
N GLU A 102 -3.47 11.31 6.30
CA GLU A 102 -4.44 10.69 5.38
C GLU A 102 -3.92 10.62 3.93
N THR A 103 -3.22 11.66 3.49
CA THR A 103 -2.71 11.80 2.12
C THR A 103 -1.24 11.44 1.99
N GLN A 104 -0.53 11.26 3.12
CA GLN A 104 0.91 11.01 3.19
C GLN A 104 1.73 12.06 2.44
N GLN A 105 1.29 13.32 2.52
CA GLN A 105 1.94 14.44 1.84
C GLN A 105 2.52 15.41 2.86
N ASN A 106 3.67 15.98 2.50
CA ASN A 106 4.29 17.08 3.22
C ASN A 106 4.10 18.38 2.46
N ILE A 107 3.87 19.47 3.20
CA ILE A 107 3.89 20.84 2.70
C ILE A 107 4.82 21.66 3.58
N SER A 108 5.72 22.40 2.94
CA SER A 108 6.53 23.40 3.62
C SER A 108 5.82 24.76 3.56
N TYR A 109 5.49 25.32 4.73
CA TYR A 109 5.01 26.68 4.87
C TYR A 109 6.12 27.63 5.31
N THR A 110 6.16 28.79 4.68
CA THR A 110 6.98 29.93 5.07
C THR A 110 6.13 31.01 5.74
N ASN A 111 6.77 31.93 6.46
CA ASN A 111 6.09 33.00 7.21
C ASN A 111 5.16 32.47 8.31
N ILE A 112 5.62 31.43 8.99
CA ILE A 112 4.87 30.79 10.07
C ILE A 112 4.84 31.69 11.31
N PRO A 113 3.78 31.62 12.12
CA PRO A 113 3.69 32.38 13.36
C PRO A 113 4.60 31.78 14.47
N GLU A 114 5.07 32.62 15.40
CA GLU A 114 5.99 32.20 16.48
C GLU A 114 5.37 31.20 17.47
N GLU A 115 4.03 31.15 17.54
CA GLU A 115 3.30 30.23 18.41
C GLU A 115 3.28 28.76 17.93
N PHE A 116 3.71 28.49 16.69
CA PHE A 116 3.79 27.12 16.17
C PHE A 116 4.78 26.27 16.96
N LYS A 117 4.38 25.03 17.26
CA LYS A 117 5.17 24.04 18.00
C LYS A 117 5.12 22.70 17.31
N LEU A 118 6.22 21.96 17.42
CA LEU A 118 6.30 20.57 16.97
C LEU A 118 5.16 19.73 17.57
N GLY A 119 4.62 18.84 16.75
CA GLY A 119 3.50 17.94 17.07
C GLY A 119 2.11 18.59 16.97
N GLN A 120 1.99 19.91 16.82
CA GLN A 120 0.67 20.54 16.74
C GLN A 120 -0.07 20.17 15.46
N MET A 121 -1.35 19.84 15.59
CA MET A 121 -2.27 19.76 14.47
C MET A 121 -2.68 21.18 14.06
N VAL A 122 -2.46 21.52 12.80
CA VAL A 122 -2.85 22.82 12.26
C VAL A 122 -3.58 22.65 10.93
N THR A 123 -4.46 23.59 10.66
CA THR A 123 -5.03 23.82 9.33
C THR A 123 -4.39 25.08 8.76
N GLY A 124 -3.77 24.97 7.59
CA GLY A 124 -3.20 26.10 6.86
C GLY A 124 -3.99 26.38 5.58
N TRP A 125 -4.18 27.66 5.26
CA TRP A 125 -4.72 28.11 3.99
C TRP A 125 -3.64 28.85 3.21
N HIS A 126 -3.55 28.57 1.91
CA HIS A 126 -2.55 29.15 1.03
C HIS A 126 -3.05 29.27 -0.40
N GLU A 127 -2.41 30.12 -1.20
CA GLU A 127 -2.74 30.19 -2.62
C GLU A 127 -2.42 28.87 -3.33
N LYS A 128 -3.20 28.56 -4.35
CA LYS A 128 -2.94 27.43 -5.23
C LYS A 128 -1.61 27.63 -5.97
N VAL A 129 -0.66 26.75 -5.69
CA VAL A 129 0.66 26.75 -6.33
C VAL A 129 0.84 25.49 -7.17
N ASN A 130 1.47 25.63 -8.34
CA ASN A 130 1.79 24.48 -9.19
C ASN A 130 3.02 23.71 -8.70
N ASP A 131 3.83 24.33 -7.85
CA ASP A 131 5.04 23.77 -7.24
C ASP A 131 4.91 23.86 -5.72
N ARG A 132 5.04 22.72 -5.04
CA ARG A 132 4.80 22.58 -3.59
C ARG A 132 6.04 22.83 -2.74
N ALA A 133 7.17 23.20 -3.36
CA ALA A 133 8.45 23.24 -2.67
C ALA A 133 8.52 24.28 -1.53
N ASN A 134 7.73 25.36 -1.56
CA ASN A 134 7.60 26.33 -0.48
C ASN A 134 6.33 27.14 -0.69
N VAL A 135 5.46 27.18 0.31
CA VAL A 135 4.16 27.84 0.21
C VAL A 135 4.06 28.94 1.25
N GLU A 136 3.58 30.13 0.88
CA GLU A 136 3.35 31.20 1.86
C GLU A 136 2.03 30.96 2.59
N LEU A 137 2.08 30.85 3.92
CA LEU A 137 0.91 30.67 4.76
C LEU A 137 0.09 31.97 4.81
N GLN A 138 -1.16 31.93 4.33
CA GLN A 138 -2.04 33.11 4.28
C GLN A 138 -2.90 33.23 5.54
N ASP A 139 -3.40 32.10 6.03
CA ASP A 139 -4.20 32.00 7.25
C ASP A 139 -3.98 30.63 7.90
N TYR A 140 -4.28 30.50 9.20
CA TYR A 140 -4.15 29.24 9.90
C TYR A 140 -5.07 29.10 11.12
N GLU A 141 -5.32 27.86 11.50
CA GLU A 141 -6.07 27.48 12.69
C GLU A 141 -5.30 26.35 13.40
N ILE A 142 -4.92 26.58 14.66
CA ILE A 142 -4.32 25.54 15.51
C ILE A 142 -5.46 24.74 16.12
N LYS A 143 -5.52 23.44 15.81
CA LYS A 143 -6.50 22.54 16.43
C LYS A 143 -5.96 22.09 17.78
N GLN A 144 -6.77 22.25 18.82
CA GLN A 144 -6.41 21.78 20.14
C GLN A 144 -6.51 20.25 20.15
N GLY A 145 -5.42 19.56 20.48
CA GLY A 145 -5.42 18.10 20.62
C GLY A 145 -6.40 17.66 21.71
N GLU A 146 -7.12 16.57 21.47
CA GLU A 146 -8.03 15.97 22.43
C GLU A 146 -7.34 14.79 23.13
N THR A 147 -7.56 14.67 24.44
CA THR A 147 -7.13 13.48 25.18
C THR A 147 -8.08 12.33 24.88
N ILE A 148 -7.52 11.17 24.52
CA ILE A 148 -8.30 9.93 24.35
C ILE A 148 -8.63 9.35 25.73
N ASP A 149 -9.78 8.68 25.86
CA ASP A 149 -10.17 8.03 27.13
C ASP A 149 -9.10 7.02 27.58
N GLY A 150 -8.64 7.16 28.82
CA GLY A 150 -7.55 6.36 29.40
C GLY A 150 -6.13 6.89 29.17
N SER A 151 -5.95 7.88 28.29
CA SER A 151 -4.66 8.52 28.01
C SER A 151 -4.41 9.73 28.92
N ASP A 152 -3.17 9.88 29.39
CA ASP A 152 -2.69 11.09 30.08
C ASP A 152 -2.13 12.12 29.08
N LEU A 153 -1.83 11.70 27.84
CA LEU A 153 -1.34 12.57 26.75
C LEU A 153 -2.41 12.86 25.69
N THR A 154 -2.23 13.96 24.96
CA THR A 154 -2.84 14.17 23.64
C THR A 154 -1.99 13.56 22.52
N ASP A 155 -2.58 13.42 21.33
CA ASP A 155 -1.86 13.09 20.10
C ASP A 155 -0.70 14.06 19.82
N GLU A 156 -0.91 15.37 19.97
CA GLU A 156 0.11 16.42 19.84
C GLU A 156 1.31 16.17 20.77
N GLU A 157 1.05 15.82 22.03
CA GLU A 157 2.09 15.58 23.03
C GLU A 157 2.87 14.30 22.72
N ALA A 158 2.18 13.24 22.33
CA ALA A 158 2.79 11.97 21.92
C ALA A 158 3.68 12.16 20.69
N ILE A 159 3.18 12.81 19.62
CA ILE A 159 3.95 13.10 18.41
C ILE A 159 5.14 14.00 18.72
N ARG A 160 4.96 15.07 19.51
CA ARG A 160 6.06 15.94 19.92
C ARG A 160 7.16 15.17 20.65
N THR A 161 6.80 14.19 21.46
CA THR A 161 7.76 13.36 22.17
C THR A 161 8.44 12.37 21.23
N ALA A 162 7.70 11.73 20.32
CA ALA A 162 8.25 10.87 19.28
C ALA A 162 9.30 11.64 18.45
N LEU A 163 8.99 12.84 17.96
CA LEU A 163 9.88 13.68 17.13
C LEU A 163 11.21 14.07 17.80
N LYS A 164 11.36 13.87 19.11
CA LYS A 164 12.65 14.09 19.82
C LYS A 164 13.61 12.91 19.69
N ALA A 165 13.15 11.74 19.24
CA ALA A 165 13.97 10.55 19.07
C ALA A 165 15.14 10.82 18.11
N GLU A 166 16.28 10.16 18.35
CA GLU A 166 17.52 10.42 17.56
C GLU A 166 17.35 10.02 16.09
N GLU A 167 16.47 9.06 15.83
CA GLU A 167 16.07 8.57 14.52
C GLU A 167 15.49 9.71 13.66
N PHE A 168 14.71 10.62 14.25
CA PHE A 168 14.12 11.76 13.52
C PHE A 168 15.11 12.86 13.20
N LYS A 169 16.17 13.03 13.99
CA LYS A 169 17.14 14.11 13.74
C LYS A 169 17.87 13.97 12.41
N ARG A 170 17.82 12.78 11.81
CA ARG A 170 18.42 12.47 10.51
C ARG A 170 17.42 12.54 9.36
N ALA A 171 16.12 12.56 9.63
CA ALA A 171 15.09 12.60 8.61
C ALA A 171 14.89 14.02 8.11
N ASP A 172 15.10 14.26 6.81
CA ASP A 172 14.92 15.60 6.23
C ASP A 172 13.43 15.98 6.18
N HIS A 173 12.55 15.03 5.86
CA HIS A 173 11.10 15.22 5.66
C HIS A 173 10.31 14.04 6.23
N PRO A 174 10.20 13.89 7.57
CA PRO A 174 9.40 12.83 8.15
C PRO A 174 7.91 12.99 7.76
N ILE A 175 7.22 11.87 7.55
CA ILE A 175 5.77 11.81 7.30
C ILE A 175 5.13 11.01 8.42
N ILE A 176 4.19 11.60 9.16
CA ILE A 176 3.40 10.84 10.15
C ILE A 176 2.35 10.05 9.38
N GLU A 177 2.46 8.72 9.36
CA GLU A 177 1.53 7.84 8.66
C GLU A 177 0.33 7.48 9.53
N SER A 178 0.59 7.15 10.81
CA SER A 178 -0.47 6.83 11.76
C SER A 178 -0.07 7.16 13.20
N VAL A 179 -1.08 7.41 14.02
CA VAL A 179 -0.96 7.69 15.46
C VAL A 179 -2.03 6.88 16.15
N GLN A 180 -1.62 5.91 16.97
CA GLN A 180 -2.53 4.96 17.62
C GLN A 180 -2.25 4.90 19.11
N TYR A 181 -3.31 4.86 19.92
CA TYR A 181 -3.21 4.66 21.36
C TYR A 181 -3.64 3.25 21.75
N HIS A 182 -2.73 2.52 22.40
CA HIS A 182 -2.93 1.17 22.91
C HIS A 182 -3.27 1.23 24.40
N SER A 183 -4.58 1.25 24.71
CA SER A 183 -5.06 1.41 26.09
C SER A 183 -4.67 0.29 27.07
N ASP A 184 -4.37 -0.90 26.56
CA ASP A 184 -3.98 -2.09 27.31
C ASP A 184 -2.53 -1.99 27.82
N SER A 185 -1.63 -1.42 27.02
CA SER A 185 -0.24 -1.15 27.38
C SER A 185 0.01 0.29 27.85
N ARG A 186 -0.96 1.19 27.65
CA ARG A 186 -0.83 2.64 27.83
C ARG A 186 0.34 3.23 27.04
N VAL A 187 0.39 2.87 25.76
CA VAL A 187 1.44 3.30 24.82
C VAL A 187 0.81 3.98 23.62
N TRP A 188 1.41 5.08 23.18
CA TRP A 188 1.15 5.68 21.87
C TRP A 188 2.15 5.14 20.85
N SER A 189 1.66 4.59 19.75
CA SER A 189 2.49 4.14 18.63
C SER A 189 2.35 5.12 17.47
N ILE A 190 3.47 5.75 17.11
CA ILE A 190 3.56 6.75 16.04
C ILE A 190 4.35 6.12 14.90
N GLN A 191 3.67 5.83 13.79
CA GLN A 191 4.29 5.32 12.58
C GLN A 191 4.72 6.48 11.69
N VAL A 192 5.99 6.49 11.30
CA VAL A 192 6.58 7.54 10.48
C VAL A 192 7.40 6.97 9.35
N SER A 193 7.14 7.41 8.13
CA SER A 193 8.04 7.16 7.00
C SER A 193 9.01 8.31 6.77
N THR A 194 10.17 7.97 6.22
CA THR A 194 11.19 8.93 5.79
C THR A 194 11.52 8.67 4.32
N ASN A 195 12.06 9.65 3.60
CA ASN A 195 12.37 9.48 2.18
C ASN A 195 13.39 8.35 1.89
N ASP A 196 14.20 7.97 2.88
CA ASP A 196 15.35 7.08 2.70
C ASP A 196 15.17 5.70 3.38
N GLN A 197 14.12 5.50 4.17
CA GLN A 197 13.93 4.28 4.97
C GLN A 197 12.47 3.84 4.99
N ASP A 198 12.27 2.54 5.18
CA ASP A 198 10.97 1.95 5.51
C ASP A 198 10.36 2.62 6.75
N SER A 199 9.04 2.51 6.89
CA SER A 199 8.29 3.10 7.99
C SER A 199 8.83 2.64 9.35
N LEU A 200 9.13 3.60 10.21
CA LEU A 200 9.57 3.39 11.59
C LEU A 200 8.39 3.57 12.53
N VAL A 201 8.22 2.66 13.49
CA VAL A 201 7.26 2.82 14.58
C VAL A 201 7.99 3.29 15.83
N ILE A 202 7.50 4.37 16.43
CA ILE A 202 8.03 4.94 17.66
C ILE A 202 6.95 4.89 18.72
N ASP A 203 7.26 4.19 19.80
CA ASP A 203 6.40 4.06 20.95
C ASP A 203 6.71 5.15 21.98
N VAL A 204 5.66 5.75 22.54
CA VAL A 204 5.72 6.77 23.58
C VAL A 204 4.89 6.30 24.77
N ASP A 205 5.53 6.24 25.93
CA ASP A 205 4.88 5.84 27.18
C ASP A 205 3.96 6.97 27.65
N ASP A 206 2.67 6.65 27.81
CA ASP A 206 1.63 7.61 28.17
C ASP A 206 1.84 8.23 29.56
N GLN A 207 2.43 7.49 30.50
CA GLN A 207 2.54 7.93 31.89
C GLN A 207 3.79 8.77 32.14
N THR A 208 4.88 8.42 31.46
CA THR A 208 6.19 9.05 31.62
C THR A 208 6.48 10.12 30.58
N ASN A 209 5.75 10.11 29.45
CA ASN A 209 6.00 10.98 28.30
C ASN A 209 7.44 10.87 27.80
N GLU A 210 7.98 9.65 27.83
CA GLU A 210 9.30 9.31 27.30
C GLU A 210 9.12 8.40 26.08
N VAL A 211 10.02 8.55 25.11
CA VAL A 211 10.11 7.61 24.01
C VAL A 211 10.51 6.26 24.61
N ILE A 212 9.67 5.26 24.42
CA ILE A 212 10.03 3.88 24.69
C ILE A 212 10.98 3.52 23.56
N THR A 213 12.27 3.72 23.81
CA THR A 213 13.30 3.12 22.97
C THR A 213 13.16 1.63 23.21
N ASN A 214 12.29 0.97 22.44
CA ASN A 214 12.34 -0.45 22.25
C ASN A 214 13.68 -0.69 21.55
N GLN A 215 14.77 -0.75 22.34
CA GLN A 215 15.97 -1.45 21.93
C GLN A 215 15.52 -2.89 21.71
N ASN A 216 15.07 -3.21 20.49
CA ASN A 216 14.71 -4.55 20.04
C ASN A 216 14.00 -5.39 21.11
N ASN A 217 12.78 -4.99 21.47
CA ASN A 217 11.78 -5.97 21.89
C ASN A 217 10.56 -5.87 20.96
N GLU A 218 10.79 -5.66 19.65
CA GLU A 218 10.17 -6.63 18.75
C GLU A 218 10.56 -7.97 19.35
N THR A 219 9.59 -8.76 19.82
CA THR A 219 9.84 -10.16 20.05
C THR A 219 10.56 -10.63 18.81
N ASP A 220 11.86 -10.88 18.96
CA ASP A 220 12.81 -11.37 17.97
C ASP A 220 12.37 -12.80 17.64
N GLU A 221 11.12 -12.93 17.22
CA GLU A 221 10.47 -14.14 16.80
C GLU A 221 11.04 -14.37 15.41
N THR A 222 12.30 -14.82 15.45
CA THR A 222 13.00 -15.33 14.29
C THR A 222 12.00 -16.25 13.60
N PRO A 223 11.60 -15.94 12.35
CA PRO A 223 10.58 -16.72 11.68
C PRO A 223 10.96 -18.18 11.67
N ASN A 224 9.98 -19.06 11.82
CA ASN A 224 10.23 -20.48 11.58
C ASN A 224 10.38 -20.70 10.06
N PHE A 225 11.62 -20.55 9.58
CA PHE A 225 11.96 -20.65 8.16
C PHE A 225 11.51 -21.98 7.55
N ASP A 226 11.63 -23.08 8.28
CA ASP A 226 11.22 -24.40 7.81
C ASP A 226 9.73 -24.44 7.50
N ASP A 227 8.89 -23.89 8.38
CA ASP A 227 7.45 -23.85 8.19
C ASP A 227 7.08 -22.99 6.97
N ILE A 228 7.70 -21.81 6.82
CA ILE A 228 7.42 -20.88 5.72
C ILE A 228 7.83 -21.48 4.38
N LEU A 229 9.04 -22.03 4.29
CA LEU A 229 9.57 -22.64 3.06
C LEU A 229 8.78 -23.90 2.68
N THR A 230 8.43 -24.73 3.67
CA THR A 230 7.60 -25.92 3.47
C THR A 230 6.19 -25.53 3.00
N GLN A 231 5.58 -24.52 3.61
CA GLN A 231 4.25 -24.05 3.21
C GLN A 231 4.26 -23.51 1.77
N TYR A 232 5.28 -22.73 1.41
CA TYR A 232 5.48 -22.23 0.05
C TYR A 232 5.60 -23.37 -0.96
N GLU A 233 6.47 -24.34 -0.71
CA GLU A 233 6.67 -25.51 -1.57
C GLU A 233 5.40 -26.35 -1.70
N GLN A 234 4.71 -26.63 -0.58
CA GLN A 234 3.46 -27.40 -0.57
C GLN A 234 2.35 -26.69 -1.34
N THR A 235 2.27 -25.36 -1.23
CA THR A 235 1.28 -24.54 -1.95
C THR A 235 1.43 -24.74 -3.46
N LEU A 236 2.65 -24.64 -4.00
CA LEU A 236 2.89 -24.87 -5.43
C LEU A 236 2.72 -26.34 -5.84
N LYS A 237 3.23 -27.28 -5.04
CA LYS A 237 3.08 -28.72 -5.33
C LYS A 237 1.62 -29.17 -5.30
N SER A 238 0.77 -28.53 -4.50
CA SER A 238 -0.66 -28.84 -4.43
C SER A 238 -1.40 -28.58 -5.75
N LEU A 239 -0.84 -27.74 -6.63
CA LEU A 239 -1.40 -27.49 -7.96
C LEU A 239 -1.27 -28.71 -8.89
N LYS A 240 -0.31 -29.62 -8.62
CA LYS A 240 -0.17 -30.85 -9.41
C LYS A 240 -1.24 -31.87 -9.01
N ASN A 241 -2.10 -32.19 -9.96
CA ASN A 241 -2.95 -33.36 -9.90
C ASN A 241 -2.26 -34.54 -10.60
N ASN A 242 -2.21 -35.71 -9.95
CA ASN A 242 -1.53 -36.90 -10.46
C ASN A 242 -2.15 -37.49 -11.74
N GLU A 243 -3.41 -37.14 -12.03
CA GLU A 243 -4.16 -37.72 -13.16
C GLU A 243 -4.28 -36.76 -14.35
N THR A 244 -4.19 -35.45 -14.11
CA THR A 244 -4.48 -34.42 -15.12
C THR A 244 -3.67 -33.15 -14.89
N GLN A 245 -3.44 -32.38 -15.95
CA GLN A 245 -2.92 -31.01 -15.83
C GLN A 245 -3.95 -30.01 -15.26
N TYR A 246 -5.22 -30.41 -15.15
CA TYR A 246 -6.29 -29.54 -14.66
C TYR A 246 -6.10 -29.17 -13.18
N ILE A 247 -6.30 -27.89 -12.86
CA ILE A 247 -6.18 -27.33 -11.52
C ILE A 247 -7.57 -26.96 -10.98
N ASP A 248 -7.86 -27.32 -9.73
CA ASP A 248 -9.18 -27.19 -9.11
C ASP A 248 -9.46 -25.76 -8.59
N PHE A 249 -9.49 -24.79 -9.51
CA PHE A 249 -9.89 -23.41 -9.27
C PHE A 249 -10.80 -22.91 -10.40
N ASN A 250 -11.73 -22.01 -10.07
CA ASN A 250 -12.71 -21.53 -11.05
C ASN A 250 -12.12 -20.50 -12.03
N ASN A 251 -11.11 -19.73 -11.62
CA ASN A 251 -10.46 -18.69 -12.40
C ASN A 251 -9.10 -18.29 -11.81
N GLU A 252 -8.31 -17.51 -12.55
CA GLU A 252 -6.97 -17.08 -12.14
C GLU A 252 -6.98 -16.21 -10.86
N GLU A 253 -8.03 -15.41 -10.63
CA GLU A 253 -8.12 -14.58 -9.42
C GLU A 253 -8.26 -15.43 -8.15
N GLU A 254 -9.07 -16.50 -8.20
CA GLU A 254 -9.19 -17.47 -7.10
C GLU A 254 -7.86 -18.18 -6.85
N LEU A 255 -7.17 -18.59 -7.91
CA LEU A 255 -5.84 -19.20 -7.80
C LEU A 255 -4.82 -18.22 -7.21
N LYS A 256 -4.82 -16.95 -7.65
CA LYS A 256 -3.94 -15.90 -7.12
C LYS A 256 -4.16 -15.74 -5.63
N ASN A 257 -5.42 -15.62 -5.19
CA ASN A 257 -5.77 -15.51 -3.77
C ASN A 257 -5.35 -16.73 -2.94
N TYR A 258 -5.33 -17.92 -3.52
CA TYR A 258 -4.79 -19.11 -2.86
C TYR A 258 -3.27 -19.03 -2.72
N LEU A 259 -2.55 -18.69 -3.80
CA LEU A 259 -1.09 -18.58 -3.77
C LEU A 259 -0.60 -17.50 -2.80
N THR A 260 -1.28 -16.36 -2.72
CA THR A 260 -0.89 -15.26 -1.84
C THR A 260 -0.98 -15.57 -0.35
N GLN A 261 -1.52 -16.74 0.04
CA GLN A 261 -1.47 -17.22 1.42
C GLN A 261 -0.05 -17.62 1.85
N ALA A 262 0.80 -18.03 0.91
CA ALA A 262 2.18 -18.47 1.18
C ALA A 262 3.25 -17.56 0.57
N MET A 263 2.87 -16.70 -0.37
CA MET A 263 3.81 -15.81 -1.07
C MET A 263 3.26 -14.39 -1.31
N SER A 264 4.12 -13.50 -1.81
CA SER A 264 3.71 -12.16 -2.23
C SER A 264 2.77 -12.20 -3.44
N GLU A 265 2.00 -11.14 -3.64
CA GLU A 265 1.13 -11.01 -4.82
C GLU A 265 1.94 -11.04 -6.12
N SER A 266 3.06 -10.31 -6.17
CA SER A 266 3.93 -10.29 -7.34
C SER A 266 4.54 -11.65 -7.66
N LEU A 267 4.97 -12.40 -6.65
CA LEU A 267 5.50 -13.76 -6.87
C LEU A 267 4.39 -14.73 -7.32
N ALA A 268 3.18 -14.60 -6.77
CA ALA A 268 2.03 -15.39 -7.21
C ALA A 268 1.70 -15.14 -8.69
N GLU A 269 1.75 -13.88 -9.15
CA GLU A 269 1.53 -13.52 -10.56
C GLU A 269 2.59 -14.15 -11.48
N ILE A 270 3.87 -14.09 -11.10
CA ILE A 270 4.96 -14.74 -11.84
C ILE A 270 4.73 -16.24 -11.96
N HIS A 271 4.30 -16.91 -10.88
CA HIS A 271 3.99 -18.34 -10.92
C HIS A 271 2.79 -18.66 -11.80
N ILE A 272 1.74 -17.85 -11.75
CA ILE A 272 0.57 -18.02 -12.63
C ILE A 272 1.01 -17.90 -14.09
N GLU A 273 1.73 -16.83 -14.44
CA GLU A 273 2.21 -16.61 -15.81
C GLU A 273 3.15 -17.73 -16.30
N THR A 274 3.99 -18.27 -15.41
CA THR A 274 5.01 -19.27 -15.78
C THR A 274 4.43 -20.68 -15.89
N TYR A 275 3.49 -21.04 -15.02
CA TYR A 275 3.06 -22.42 -14.82
C TYR A 275 1.64 -22.71 -15.24
N ILE A 276 0.81 -21.70 -15.52
CA ILE A 276 -0.63 -21.86 -15.71
C ILE A 276 -1.03 -21.40 -17.11
N ASP A 277 -1.83 -22.22 -17.78
CA ASP A 277 -2.41 -21.95 -19.10
C ASP A 277 -3.93 -21.99 -18.99
N GLU A 278 -4.60 -20.87 -19.27
CA GLU A 278 -6.06 -20.81 -19.33
C GLU A 278 -6.56 -21.21 -20.72
N ARG A 279 -7.33 -22.31 -20.79
CA ARG A 279 -7.90 -22.80 -22.05
C ARG A 279 -9.32 -23.27 -21.86
N GLU A 280 -10.21 -22.90 -22.78
CA GLU A 280 -11.62 -23.31 -22.76
C GLU A 280 -12.33 -22.97 -21.41
N GLY A 281 -11.86 -21.92 -20.70
CA GLY A 281 -12.39 -21.50 -19.41
C GLY A 281 -11.99 -22.37 -18.21
N GLY A 282 -10.92 -23.16 -18.34
CA GLY A 282 -10.30 -23.89 -17.23
C GLY A 282 -8.80 -23.61 -17.12
N LEU A 283 -8.24 -23.82 -15.94
CA LEU A 283 -6.81 -23.64 -15.66
C LEU A 283 -6.06 -24.97 -15.76
N TYR A 284 -4.94 -24.94 -16.47
CA TYR A 284 -4.09 -26.11 -16.69
C TYR A 284 -2.65 -25.81 -16.32
N LEU A 285 -2.00 -26.74 -15.64
CA LEU A 285 -0.57 -26.69 -15.39
C LEU A 285 0.21 -27.00 -16.67
N ILE A 286 1.14 -26.13 -17.03
CA ILE A 286 2.08 -26.33 -18.13
C ILE A 286 3.04 -27.46 -17.74
N GLU A 287 3.39 -28.35 -18.69
CA GLU A 287 4.38 -29.43 -18.49
C GLU A 287 5.80 -28.87 -18.38
N THR A 288 6.08 -28.25 -17.24
CA THR A 288 7.39 -27.73 -16.88
C THR A 288 7.75 -28.14 -15.46
N GLU A 289 9.02 -28.00 -15.12
CA GLU A 289 9.51 -28.26 -13.77
C GLU A 289 9.19 -27.06 -12.86
N PHE A 290 8.78 -27.34 -11.63
CA PHE A 290 8.58 -26.32 -10.60
C PHE A 290 9.92 -25.63 -10.28
N PRO A 291 9.91 -24.45 -9.63
CA PRO A 291 11.15 -23.79 -9.24
C PRO A 291 11.98 -24.70 -8.32
N THR A 292 13.28 -24.45 -8.27
CA THR A 292 14.14 -25.13 -7.30
C THR A 292 13.80 -24.60 -5.90
N PHE A 293 13.52 -25.49 -4.96
CA PHE A 293 13.18 -25.14 -3.58
C PHE A 293 14.41 -25.27 -2.67
N ILE A 294 14.40 -24.53 -1.56
CA ILE A 294 15.31 -24.78 -0.43
C ILE A 294 14.93 -26.12 0.19
N ASP A 295 15.87 -27.05 0.26
CA ASP A 295 15.73 -28.33 0.95
C ASP A 295 15.94 -28.11 2.44
N THR A 296 14.85 -28.02 3.21
CA THR A 296 14.87 -27.77 4.67
C THR A 296 15.49 -28.91 5.47
N GLU A 297 15.70 -30.08 4.87
CA GLU A 297 16.41 -31.22 5.49
C GLU A 297 17.95 -31.11 5.36
N LYS A 298 18.44 -30.10 4.61
CA LYS A 298 19.86 -29.79 4.46
C LYS A 298 20.17 -28.42 5.03
N ASP A 299 21.44 -28.23 5.40
CA ASP A 299 21.91 -26.93 5.88
C ASP A 299 21.67 -25.83 4.82
N TYR A 300 21.14 -24.71 5.27
CA TYR A 300 21.01 -23.47 4.52
C TYR A 300 21.50 -22.29 5.37
N GLN A 301 21.78 -21.15 4.74
CA GLN A 301 22.22 -19.93 5.42
C GLN A 301 21.09 -18.92 5.47
N THR A 302 20.94 -18.24 6.61
CA THR A 302 19.98 -17.15 6.79
C THR A 302 20.71 -15.85 7.06
N GLU A 303 20.30 -14.77 6.39
CA GLU A 303 20.86 -13.44 6.56
C GLU A 303 19.73 -12.43 6.75
N GLN A 304 19.61 -11.88 7.95
CA GLN A 304 18.65 -10.80 8.23
C GLN A 304 19.09 -9.53 7.50
N GLN A 305 18.18 -8.90 6.76
CA GLN A 305 18.42 -7.59 6.16
C GLN A 305 17.92 -6.47 7.07
N ASP A 306 16.72 -6.66 7.63
CA ASP A 306 16.05 -5.75 8.55
C ASP A 306 15.10 -6.55 9.47
N ALA A 307 14.31 -5.86 10.29
CA ALA A 307 13.35 -6.46 11.21
C ALA A 307 12.31 -7.37 10.52
N GLU A 308 11.96 -7.05 9.28
CA GLU A 308 10.84 -7.67 8.56
C GLU A 308 11.29 -8.45 7.32
N THR A 309 12.59 -8.59 7.09
CA THR A 309 13.15 -9.21 5.87
C THR A 309 14.35 -10.09 6.16
N TYR A 310 14.31 -11.32 5.64
CA TYR A 310 15.39 -12.29 5.67
C TYR A 310 15.71 -12.84 4.28
N TYR A 311 16.98 -13.13 4.03
CA TYR A 311 17.41 -13.97 2.93
C TYR A 311 17.72 -15.38 3.40
N VAL A 312 17.20 -16.38 2.70
CA VAL A 312 17.54 -17.80 2.88
C VAL A 312 18.28 -18.30 1.65
N LYS A 313 19.50 -18.79 1.83
CA LYS A 313 20.42 -19.16 0.76
C LYS A 313 20.83 -20.62 0.90
N GLN A 314 20.73 -21.40 -0.18
CA GLN A 314 21.22 -22.77 -0.22
C GLN A 314 21.97 -23.04 -1.52
N GLN A 315 23.12 -23.70 -1.40
CA GLN A 315 23.84 -24.24 -2.55
C GLN A 315 23.20 -25.57 -2.93
N VAL A 316 22.68 -25.66 -4.16
CA VAL A 316 22.02 -26.86 -4.66
C VAL A 316 22.94 -27.50 -5.69
N ASP A 317 23.30 -28.76 -5.50
CA ASP A 317 24.01 -29.50 -6.54
C ASP A 317 22.98 -30.07 -7.52
N THR A 318 23.03 -29.61 -8.77
CA THR A 318 22.22 -30.17 -9.87
C THR A 318 23.15 -30.84 -10.87
N GLU A 319 22.67 -31.89 -11.56
CA GLU A 319 23.48 -32.59 -12.57
C GLU A 319 23.88 -31.69 -13.77
N LEU A 320 23.17 -30.57 -13.97
CA LEU A 320 23.30 -29.69 -15.12
C LEU A 320 24.13 -28.44 -14.87
N MET A 321 24.28 -27.98 -13.63
CA MET A 321 25.01 -26.75 -13.28
C MET A 321 25.94 -26.99 -12.07
N GLU A 322 27.21 -26.60 -12.21
CA GLU A 322 28.14 -26.56 -11.08
C GLU A 322 27.72 -25.43 -10.12
N HIS A 323 27.10 -25.82 -9.00
CA HIS A 323 26.80 -24.99 -7.84
C HIS A 323 25.79 -23.83 -8.04
N PRO A 324 24.57 -24.07 -8.58
CA PRO A 324 23.52 -23.07 -8.50
C PRO A 324 23.22 -22.73 -7.02
N HIS A 325 23.00 -21.45 -6.77
CA HIS A 325 22.56 -20.94 -5.47
C HIS A 325 21.08 -20.59 -5.61
N VAL A 326 20.27 -21.06 -4.68
CA VAL A 326 18.88 -20.63 -4.54
C VAL A 326 18.86 -19.58 -3.45
N THR A 327 18.28 -18.41 -3.74
CA THR A 327 18.02 -17.37 -2.74
C THR A 327 16.53 -17.12 -2.62
N VAL A 328 15.99 -17.25 -1.42
CA VAL A 328 14.59 -16.96 -1.11
C VAL A 328 14.53 -15.73 -0.22
N VAL A 329 13.69 -14.76 -0.58
CA VAL A 329 13.43 -13.57 0.24
C VAL A 329 12.16 -13.81 1.06
N ILE A 330 12.27 -13.75 2.38
CA ILE A 330 11.15 -13.90 3.30
C ILE A 330 10.83 -12.54 3.91
N LYS A 331 9.55 -12.13 3.85
CA LYS A 331 9.08 -10.86 4.41
C LYS A 331 7.89 -11.01 5.34
N LYS A 332 7.81 -10.15 6.35
CA LYS A 332 6.65 -10.03 7.23
C LYS A 332 5.55 -9.22 6.53
N ARG A 333 4.30 -9.69 6.57
CA ARG A 333 3.11 -9.03 6.02
C ARG A 333 1.94 -9.21 6.98
N GLN A 334 1.46 -8.11 7.59
CA GLN A 334 0.29 -8.12 8.50
C GLN A 334 0.39 -9.22 9.58
N ASP A 335 1.57 -9.37 10.17
CA ASP A 335 1.91 -10.39 11.18
C ASP A 335 2.11 -11.83 10.69
N GLN A 336 2.15 -12.07 9.38
CA GLN A 336 2.52 -13.36 8.81
C GLN A 336 3.82 -13.25 7.99
N TRP A 337 4.72 -14.20 8.19
CA TRP A 337 5.90 -14.35 7.34
C TRP A 337 5.57 -15.14 6.07
N ILE A 338 5.97 -14.62 4.91
CA ILE A 338 5.70 -15.20 3.59
C ILE A 338 6.94 -15.14 2.70
N VAL A 339 6.95 -15.93 1.62
CA VAL A 339 7.97 -15.83 0.57
C VAL A 339 7.66 -14.64 -0.33
N ALA A 340 8.51 -13.62 -0.30
CA ALA A 340 8.35 -12.42 -1.10
C ALA A 340 8.89 -12.58 -2.52
N ASP A 341 10.03 -13.27 -2.67
CA ASP A 341 10.75 -13.41 -3.94
C ASP A 341 11.66 -14.65 -3.94
N THR A 342 12.08 -15.09 -5.13
CA THR A 342 13.00 -16.21 -5.35
C THR A 342 13.96 -15.93 -6.51
N GLU A 343 15.27 -16.10 -6.30
CA GLU A 343 16.33 -15.93 -7.30
C GLU A 343 17.10 -17.22 -7.59
#